data_AF-A0AAJ6IEE0-F1
#
_entry.id   AF-A0AAJ6IEE0-F1
#
_cell.length_a   1.000
_cell.length_b   1.000
_cell.length_c   1.000
_cell.angle_alpha   90.00
_cell.angle_beta   90.00
_cell.angle_gamma   90.00
#
_symmetry.space_group_name_H-M   'P 1'
#
loop_
_entity.id
_entity.type
_entity.pdbx_description
1 polymer ?
#
loop_
_entity_poly.entity_id
_entity_poly.type
_entity_poly.pdbx_seq_one_letter_code
_entity_poly.pdbx_strand_id
1 'polypeptide(L)'
;MSSLRKTEVIMKDGSTASAVDVLDTLISSEVTNTIAQITHEYDLSNAKDIMTLSEMIAYYLEISTGIYIHPKRVTDEFQKQLKVS
;
A
#
# COMPACT_ATOMS: atom_id res chain seq x y z
N MET A 1 23.99 19.18 -6.97
CA MET A 1 23.09 18.11 -7.44
C MET A 1 22.69 17.27 -6.24
N SER A 2 21.46 17.40 -5.76
CA SER A 2 20.99 16.58 -4.63
C SER A 2 20.77 15.17 -5.15
N SER A 3 21.66 14.25 -4.78
CA SER A 3 21.44 12.82 -4.97
C SER A 3 20.26 12.47 -4.07
N LEU A 4 19.05 12.45 -4.63
CA LEU A 4 17.93 11.73 -4.02
C LEU A 4 18.45 10.32 -3.83
N ARG A 5 18.80 9.97 -2.57
CA ARG A 5 19.17 8.61 -2.23
C ARG A 5 18.04 7.74 -2.73
N LYS A 6 18.29 6.96 -3.78
CA LYS A 6 17.34 5.96 -4.25
C LYS A 6 17.20 4.99 -3.10
N THR A 7 16.12 5.10 -2.34
CA THR A 7 15.82 4.11 -1.32
C THR A 7 15.55 2.81 -2.05
N GLU A 8 16.32 1.78 -1.72
CA GLU A 8 16.14 0.44 -2.27
C GLU A 8 15.28 -0.37 -1.29
N VAL A 9 14.35 -1.14 -1.85
CA VAL A 9 13.49 -2.05 -1.09
C VAL A 9 13.81 -3.48 -1.47
N ILE A 10 13.73 -4.36 -0.49
CA ILE A 10 13.84 -5.80 -0.70
C ILE A 10 12.43 -6.32 -1.02
N MET A 11 12.26 -6.82 -2.23
CA MET A 11 11.01 -7.42 -2.71
C MET A 11 10.79 -8.80 -2.07
N LYS A 12 9.56 -9.32 -2.14
CA LYS A 12 9.23 -10.65 -1.57
C LYS A 12 10.03 -11.81 -2.19
N ASP A 13 10.54 -11.64 -3.40
CA ASP A 13 11.43 -12.59 -4.09
C ASP A 13 12.92 -12.46 -3.71
N GLY A 14 13.24 -11.54 -2.78
CA GLY A 14 14.61 -11.26 -2.32
C GLY A 14 15.41 -10.33 -3.23
N SER A 15 14.85 -9.86 -4.35
CA SER A 15 15.49 -8.87 -5.21
C SER A 15 15.46 -7.47 -4.60
N THR A 16 16.39 -6.61 -5.02
CA THR A 16 16.37 -5.18 -4.68
C THR A 16 15.79 -4.37 -5.83
N ALA A 17 14.88 -3.47 -5.52
CA ALA A 17 14.32 -2.53 -6.48
C ALA A 17 14.31 -1.11 -5.91
N SER A 18 14.28 -0.10 -6.78
CA SER A 18 14.10 1.26 -6.30
C SER A 18 12.68 1.41 -5.76
N ALA A 19 12.56 1.88 -4.52
CA ALA A 19 11.29 2.01 -3.83
C ALA A 19 10.29 2.89 -4.59
N VAL A 20 10.77 3.92 -5.29
CA VAL A 20 9.93 4.78 -6.14
C VAL A 20 9.39 4.06 -7.37
N ASP A 21 10.13 3.10 -7.92
CA ASP A 21 9.75 2.37 -9.13
C ASP A 21 8.72 1.27 -8.83
N VAL A 22 8.68 0.80 -7.58
CA VAL A 22 7.80 -0.31 -7.17
C VAL A 22 6.70 0.09 -6.20
N LEU A 23 6.63 1.36 -5.78
CA LEU A 23 5.68 1.82 -4.76
C LEU A 23 4.22 1.51 -5.11
N ASP A 24 3.82 1.77 -6.36
CA ASP A 24 2.47 1.48 -6.83
C ASP A 24 2.18 -0.02 -6.86
N THR A 25 3.17 -0.83 -7.25
CA THR A 25 3.07 -2.29 -7.22
C THR A 25 2.92 -2.81 -5.78
N LEU A 26 3.67 -2.25 -4.84
CA LEU A 26 3.58 -2.61 -3.42
C LEU A 26 2.21 -2.25 -2.84
N ILE A 27 1.71 -1.02 -3.08
CA ILE A 27 0.37 -0.61 -2.65
C ILE A 27 -0.70 -1.55 -3.24
N SER A 28 -0.65 -1.79 -4.56
CA SER A 28 -1.62 -2.64 -5.24
C SER A 28 -1.61 -4.07 -4.70
N SER A 29 -0.42 -4.65 -4.50
CA SER A 29 -0.24 -5.99 -3.94
C SER A 29 -0.78 -6.09 -2.51
N GLU A 30 -0.46 -5.13 -1.63
CA GLU A 30 -0.94 -5.17 -0.25
C GLU A 30 -2.46 -4.99 -0.19
N VAL A 31 -3.04 -4.09 -1.00
CA VAL A 31 -4.51 -3.97 -1.11
C VAL A 31 -5.13 -5.28 -1.59
N THR A 32 -4.58 -5.92 -2.63
CA THR A 32 -5.08 -7.22 -3.11
C THR A 32 -5.02 -8.30 -2.03
N ASN A 33 -3.91 -8.38 -1.28
CA ASN A 33 -3.75 -9.34 -0.20
C ASN A 33 -4.75 -9.09 0.93
N THR A 34 -4.93 -7.82 1.32
CA THR A 34 -5.88 -7.43 2.36
C THR A 34 -7.31 -7.77 1.95
N ILE A 35 -7.74 -7.47 0.72
CA ILE A 35 -9.07 -7.84 0.21
C ILE A 35 -9.27 -9.37 0.26
N ALA A 36 -8.26 -10.14 -0.15
CA ALA A 36 -8.34 -11.60 -0.19
C ALA A 36 -8.37 -12.27 1.19
N GLN A 37 -7.82 -11.62 2.21
CA GLN A 37 -7.66 -12.16 3.57
C GLN A 37 -8.52 -11.43 4.61
N ILE A 38 -9.37 -10.50 4.18
CA ILE A 38 -10.17 -9.68 5.10
C ILE A 38 -11.04 -10.58 5.98
N THR A 39 -10.99 -10.34 7.29
CA THR A 39 -11.84 -11.03 8.26
C THR A 39 -13.14 -10.25 8.46
N HIS A 40 -14.08 -10.81 9.21
CA HIS A 40 -15.36 -10.17 9.55
C HIS A 40 -15.21 -8.94 10.47
N GLU A 41 -13.99 -8.58 10.87
CA GLU A 41 -13.70 -7.40 11.68
C GLU A 41 -13.78 -6.08 10.88
N TYR A 42 -13.70 -6.14 9.56
CA TYR A 42 -13.73 -4.97 8.68
C TYR A 42 -14.74 -5.16 7.55
N ASP A 43 -15.53 -4.13 7.26
CA ASP A 43 -16.48 -4.11 6.15
C ASP A 43 -15.95 -3.26 4.99
N LEU A 44 -15.63 -3.90 3.85
CA LEU A 44 -15.12 -3.22 2.66
C LEU A 44 -16.20 -2.40 1.90
N SER A 45 -17.46 -2.43 2.33
CA SER A 45 -18.48 -1.47 1.89
C SER A 45 -18.53 -0.21 2.76
N ASN A 46 -17.86 -0.21 3.92
CA ASN A 46 -17.80 0.89 4.85
C ASN A 46 -16.55 1.75 4.61
N ALA A 47 -16.76 3.02 4.26
CA ALA A 47 -15.68 3.96 3.99
C ALA A 47 -14.73 4.18 5.19
N LYS A 48 -15.23 4.06 6.42
CA LYS A 48 -14.41 4.20 7.63
C LYS A 48 -13.43 3.03 7.77
N ASP A 49 -13.90 1.81 7.52
CA ASP A 49 -13.08 0.61 7.63
C ASP A 49 -12.03 0.57 6.52
N ILE A 50 -12.39 0.98 5.29
CA ILE A 50 -11.42 1.18 4.19
C ILE A 50 -10.34 2.19 4.60
N MET A 51 -10.70 3.31 5.23
CA MET A 51 -9.72 4.31 5.67
C MET A 51 -8.78 3.73 6.73
N THR A 52 -9.29 3.00 7.73
CA THR A 52 -8.45 2.35 8.75
C THR A 52 -7.47 1.34 8.13
N LEU A 53 -7.93 0.50 7.21
CA LEU A 53 -7.05 -0.43 6.49
C LEU A 53 -6.01 0.32 5.63
N SER A 54 -6.42 1.43 5.02
CA SER A 54 -5.53 2.28 4.22
C SER A 54 -4.39 2.88 5.07
N GLU A 55 -4.70 3.34 6.27
CA GLU A 55 -3.71 3.85 7.23
C GLU A 55 -2.74 2.75 7.67
N MET A 56 -3.25 1.54 7.97
CA MET A 56 -2.43 0.39 8.37
C MET A 56 -1.45 -0.04 7.27
N ILE A 57 -1.92 -0.16 6.03
CA ILE A 57 -1.08 -0.51 4.88
C ILE A 57 -0.06 0.59 4.60
N ALA A 58 -0.47 1.85 4.61
CA ALA A 58 0.43 2.99 4.38
C ALA A 58 1.56 3.02 5.42
N TYR A 59 1.22 2.84 6.71
CA TYR A 59 2.20 2.78 7.79
C TYR A 59 3.16 1.59 7.65
N TYR A 60 2.65 0.39 7.32
CA TYR A 60 3.47 -0.79 7.09
C TYR A 60 4.47 -0.59 5.93
N LEU A 61 3.98 -0.05 4.82
CA LEU A 61 4.82 0.23 3.66
C LEU A 61 5.81 1.36 3.93
N GLU A 62 5.45 2.37 4.71
CA GLU A 62 6.40 3.41 5.14
C GLU A 62 7.52 2.84 6.00
N ILE A 63 7.23 1.94 6.95
CA ILE A 63 8.27 1.26 7.75
C ILE A 63 9.19 0.42 6.87
N SER A 64 8.62 -0.36 5.93
CA SER A 64 9.38 -1.29 5.11
C SER A 64 10.20 -0.60 4.01
N THR A 65 9.74 0.55 3.52
CA THR A 65 10.36 1.27 2.40
C THR A 65 11.06 2.56 2.79
N GLY A 66 10.83 3.11 3.98
CA GLY A 66 11.30 4.43 4.38
C GLY A 66 10.69 5.59 3.58
N ILE A 67 9.63 5.34 2.80
CA ILE A 67 8.92 6.35 2.00
C ILE A 67 7.55 6.59 2.61
N TYR A 68 7.25 7.85 2.91
CA TYR A 68 5.91 8.26 3.32
C TYR A 68 4.88 7.97 2.23
N ILE A 69 3.81 7.25 2.59
CA ILE A 69 2.68 6.98 1.72
C ILE A 69 1.45 7.63 2.33
N HIS A 70 0.83 8.55 1.59
CA HIS A 70 -0.42 9.14 2.04
C HIS A 70 -1.54 8.08 1.99
N PRO A 71 -2.30 7.83 3.09
CA PRO A 71 -3.33 6.79 3.15
C PRO A 71 -4.35 6.85 2.01
N LYS A 72 -4.70 8.08 1.56
CA LYS A 72 -5.54 8.29 0.38
C LYS A 72 -5.11 7.50 -0.87
N ARG A 73 -3.81 7.34 -1.13
CA ARG A 73 -3.34 6.54 -2.29
C ARG A 73 -3.75 5.07 -2.16
N VAL A 74 -3.76 4.54 -0.94
CA VAL A 74 -4.21 3.18 -0.66
C VAL A 74 -5.74 3.11 -0.75
N THR A 75 -6.45 4.12 -0.26
CA THR A 75 -7.92 4.22 -0.39
C THR A 75 -8.36 4.23 -1.86
N ASP A 76 -7.70 5.04 -2.70
CA ASP A 76 -7.98 5.12 -4.14
C ASP A 76 -7.75 3.74 -4.82
N GLU A 77 -6.72 2.99 -4.39
CA GLU A 77 -6.46 1.64 -4.91
C GLU A 77 -7.50 0.62 -4.41
N PHE A 78 -7.96 0.71 -3.15
CA PHE A 78 -9.10 -0.09 -2.66
C PHE A 78 -10.34 0.16 -3.53
N GLN A 79 -10.70 1.43 -3.74
CA GLN A 79 -11.85 1.82 -4.56
C GLN A 79 -11.76 1.27 -5.98
N LYS A 80 -10.58 1.41 -6.60
CA LYS A 80 -10.29 0.87 -7.93
C LYS A 80 -10.45 -0.66 -7.98
N GLN A 81 -9.87 -1.41 -7.05
CA GLN A 81 -9.94 -2.89 -7.06
C GLN A 81 -11.33 -3.42 -6.73
N LEU A 82 -12.04 -2.75 -5.82
CA LEU A 82 -13.42 -3.07 -5.45
C LEU A 82 -14.45 -2.57 -6.46
N LYS A 83 -14.03 -1.80 -7.48
CA LYS A 83 -14.87 -1.17 -8.51
C LYS A 83 -15.93 -0.23 -7.91
N VAL A 84 -15.62 0.40 -6.79
CA VAL A 84 -16.46 1.42 -6.17
C VAL A 84 -15.94 2.77 -6.66
N SER A 85 -16.76 3.46 -7.46
CA SER A 85 -16.43 4.75 -8.10
C SER A 85 -16.80 5.93 -7.21
#